data_AF-A0A947UHT5-F1
#
_entry.id   AF-A0A947UHT5-F1
#
_cell.length_a   1.000
_cell.length_b   1.000
_cell.length_c   1.000
_cell.angle_alpha   90.00
_cell.angle_beta   90.00
_cell.angle_gamma   90.00
#
_symmetry.space_group_name_H-M   'P 1'
#
loop_
_entity.id
_entity.type
_entity.pdbx_description
1 polymer ?
#
loop_
_entity_poly.entity_id
_entity_poly.type
_entity_poly.pdbx_seq_one_letter_code
_entity_poly.pdbx_strand_id
1 'polypeptide(L)'
;MASQNLASQLSGTQIIELIGRMGRFGLTSERAAKLNGDDELMKQWVGKLDEIPAFRLIHGVFIPTADIFAAFKARCASKGIDFGKFSWVGSEQAPDFDPNDPETAVVLDATLDTLQDTFEFAWEWTKDGQEDSWRWDGMVSDAKKLRLLSDDRPDDEEGDSPDFKPWTLRWVRIKLDTNVGKKPIDVRDPTSSPGCALLFMSAEHPARIKATDYEKHFGFWLPGLKCTASDEEQWRLVPYVYFDYDDRQVELRSSWYGNSLGSLAAPSFRE
;
A
#
# COMPACT_ATOMS: atom_id res chain seq x y z
N MET A 1 -20.57 20.27 13.15
CA MET A 1 -19.13 20.27 12.81
C MET A 1 -19.02 20.67 11.35
N ALA A 2 -18.21 21.69 11.06
CA ALA A 2 -18.23 22.40 9.79
C ALA A 2 -17.80 21.51 8.62
N SER A 3 -18.65 21.36 7.60
CA SER A 3 -18.23 20.78 6.32
C SER A 3 -17.18 21.71 5.73
N GLN A 4 -15.92 21.27 5.69
CA GLN A 4 -14.90 22.00 4.96
C GLN A 4 -15.31 22.03 3.48
N ASN A 5 -15.41 23.24 2.94
CA ASN A 5 -15.94 23.49 1.62
C ASN A 5 -14.90 23.02 0.59
N LEU A 6 -15.23 22.02 -0.24
CA LEU A 6 -14.35 21.51 -1.30
C LEU A 6 -13.79 22.64 -2.19
N ALA A 7 -14.56 23.73 -2.32
CA ALA A 7 -14.18 24.93 -3.07
C ALA A 7 -13.01 25.72 -2.45
N SER A 8 -12.68 25.55 -1.17
CA SER A 8 -11.56 26.25 -0.52
C SER A 8 -10.21 25.56 -0.71
N GLN A 9 -10.16 24.37 -1.30
CA GLN A 9 -8.93 23.59 -1.51
C GLN A 9 -8.41 23.64 -2.95
N LEU A 10 -9.22 24.10 -3.91
CA LEU A 10 -8.81 24.30 -5.29
C LEU A 10 -8.50 25.78 -5.51
N SER A 11 -7.30 26.09 -6.02
CA SER A 11 -7.01 27.45 -6.47
C SER A 11 -7.98 27.83 -7.59
N GLY A 12 -8.39 29.10 -7.66
CA GLY A 12 -9.29 29.58 -8.72
C GLY A 12 -8.75 29.24 -10.13
N THR A 13 -7.43 29.16 -10.29
CA THR A 13 -6.76 28.73 -11.51
C THR A 13 -7.02 27.26 -11.86
N GLN A 14 -6.94 26.34 -10.89
CA GLN A 14 -7.23 24.91 -11.11
C GLN A 14 -8.70 24.68 -11.50
N ILE A 15 -9.63 25.45 -10.91
CA ILE A 15 -11.05 25.39 -11.26
C ILE A 15 -11.26 25.89 -12.70
N ILE A 16 -10.64 27.02 -13.08
CA ILE A 16 -10.72 27.57 -14.43
C ILE A 16 -10.09 26.63 -15.46
N GLU A 17 -8.97 25.99 -15.15
CA GLU A 17 -8.32 25.01 -16.04
C GLU A 17 -9.16 23.75 -16.24
N LEU A 18 -9.77 23.23 -15.17
CA LEU A 18 -10.67 22.08 -15.24
C LEU A 18 -11.91 22.41 -16.09
N ILE A 19 -12.56 23.55 -15.83
CA ILE A 19 -13.71 24.02 -16.60
C ILE A 19 -13.31 24.27 -18.07
N GLY A 20 -12.16 24.88 -18.31
CA GLY A 20 -11.62 25.10 -19.65
C GLY A 20 -11.29 23.81 -20.40
N ARG A 21 -10.83 22.76 -19.71
CA ARG A 21 -10.69 21.41 -20.27
C ARG A 21 -12.05 20.82 -20.61
N MET A 22 -13.01 20.84 -19.69
CA MET A 22 -14.35 20.32 -19.95
C MET A 22 -15.04 21.04 -21.12
N GLY A 23 -14.84 22.37 -21.25
CA GLY A 23 -15.34 23.15 -22.37
C GLY A 23 -14.80 22.69 -23.73
N ARG A 24 -13.53 22.30 -23.80
CA ARG A 24 -12.91 21.71 -25.01
C ARG A 24 -13.54 20.39 -25.43
N PHE A 25 -14.13 19.65 -24.49
CA PHE A 25 -14.86 18.41 -24.74
C PHE A 25 -16.38 18.60 -24.78
N GLY A 26 -16.84 19.85 -24.96
CA GLY A 26 -18.24 20.16 -25.24
C GLY A 26 -19.10 20.43 -24.00
N LEU A 27 -18.51 20.69 -22.83
CA LEU A 27 -19.26 21.28 -21.71
C LEU A 27 -19.55 22.76 -22.04
N THR A 28 -20.81 23.06 -22.35
CA THR A 28 -21.27 24.44 -22.58
C THR A 28 -21.87 25.02 -21.31
N SER A 29 -21.99 26.35 -21.24
CA SER A 29 -22.64 27.05 -20.11
C SER A 29 -24.07 26.55 -19.86
N GLU A 30 -24.80 26.23 -20.94
CA GLU A 30 -26.15 25.67 -20.87
C GLU A 30 -26.16 24.24 -20.30
N ARG A 31 -25.22 23.39 -20.72
CA ARG A 31 -25.06 22.03 -20.18
C ARG A 31 -24.65 22.06 -18.70
N ALA A 32 -23.75 22.98 -18.32
CA ALA A 32 -23.35 23.18 -16.94
C ALA A 32 -24.51 23.70 -16.08
N ALA A 33 -25.30 24.66 -16.58
CA ALA A 33 -26.49 25.15 -15.90
C ALA A 33 -27.56 24.04 -15.73
N LYS A 34 -27.71 23.17 -16.74
CA LYS A 34 -28.62 22.02 -16.68
C LYS A 34 -28.17 20.99 -15.63
N LEU A 35 -26.88 20.67 -15.57
CA LEU A 35 -26.30 19.80 -14.53
C LEU A 35 -26.50 20.40 -13.13
N ASN A 36 -26.27 21.70 -12.97
CA ASN A 36 -26.39 22.38 -11.67
C ASN A 36 -27.85 22.53 -11.18
N GLY A 37 -28.83 22.40 -12.07
CA GLY A 37 -30.26 22.57 -11.76
C GLY A 37 -31.07 21.28 -11.70
N ASP A 38 -30.45 20.11 -11.90
CA ASP A 38 -31.13 18.81 -12.01
C ASP A 38 -30.38 17.74 -11.19
N ASP A 39 -30.89 17.46 -9.99
CA ASP A 39 -30.28 16.53 -9.03
C ASP A 39 -30.24 15.08 -9.55
N GLU A 40 -31.23 14.65 -10.34
CA GLU A 40 -31.24 13.30 -10.92
C GLU A 40 -30.23 13.17 -12.05
N LEU A 41 -30.07 14.21 -12.87
CA LEU A 41 -29.02 14.26 -13.87
C LEU A 41 -27.63 14.30 -13.21
N MET A 42 -27.46 15.08 -12.14
CA MET A 42 -26.22 15.12 -11.36
C MET A 42 -25.90 13.74 -10.77
N LYS A 43 -26.88 13.05 -10.19
CA LYS A 43 -26.73 11.70 -9.66
C LYS A 43 -26.32 10.69 -10.74
N GLN A 44 -26.92 10.76 -11.93
CA GLN A 44 -26.52 9.92 -13.07
C GLN A 44 -25.08 10.23 -13.52
N TRP A 45 -24.70 11.50 -13.52
CA TRP A 45 -23.37 11.94 -13.93
C TRP A 45 -22.29 11.50 -12.93
N VAL A 46 -22.56 11.63 -11.62
CA VAL A 46 -21.72 11.08 -10.55
C VAL A 46 -21.63 9.56 -10.67
N GLY A 47 -22.75 8.86 -10.88
CA GLY A 47 -22.74 7.41 -11.12
C GLY A 47 -21.92 6.99 -12.34
N LYS A 48 -21.82 7.84 -13.37
CA LYS A 48 -20.93 7.62 -14.53
C LYS A 48 -19.46 7.89 -14.23
N LEU A 49 -19.16 8.84 -13.37
CA LEU A 49 -17.79 9.02 -12.86
C LEU A 49 -17.39 7.85 -11.96
N ASP A 50 -18.33 7.32 -11.17
CA ASP A 50 -18.11 6.11 -10.39
C ASP A 50 -17.82 4.92 -11.30
N GLU A 51 -18.30 4.85 -12.54
CA GLU A 51 -17.91 3.76 -13.47
C GLU A 51 -16.43 3.80 -13.89
N ILE A 52 -15.71 4.89 -13.62
CA ILE A 52 -14.30 5.07 -13.98
C ILE A 52 -13.42 4.82 -12.74
N PRO A 53 -12.58 3.75 -12.73
CA PRO A 53 -11.79 3.36 -11.55
C PRO A 53 -10.93 4.47 -10.95
N ALA A 54 -10.36 5.36 -11.77
CA ALA A 54 -9.51 6.47 -11.31
C ALA A 54 -10.27 7.51 -10.47
N PHE A 55 -11.58 7.69 -10.68
CA PHE A 55 -12.39 8.63 -9.89
C PHE A 55 -12.93 8.03 -8.58
N ARG A 56 -12.79 6.71 -8.39
CA ARG A 56 -13.09 6.04 -7.10
C ARG A 56 -11.93 6.10 -6.11
N LEU A 57 -10.74 6.51 -6.55
CA LEU A 57 -9.56 6.53 -5.71
C LEU A 57 -9.61 7.69 -4.71
N ILE A 58 -9.43 7.38 -3.43
CA ILE A 58 -9.21 8.35 -2.37
C ILE A 58 -7.82 8.99 -2.61
N HIS A 59 -7.75 10.32 -2.64
CA HIS A 59 -6.55 11.09 -3.01
C HIS A 59 -5.96 10.74 -4.39
N GLY A 60 -6.72 10.08 -5.28
CA GLY A 60 -6.23 9.63 -6.57
C GLY A 60 -5.25 8.44 -6.50
N VAL A 61 -5.02 7.86 -5.31
CA VAL A 61 -3.99 6.82 -5.11
C VAL A 61 -4.43 5.63 -4.25
N PHE A 62 -5.42 5.80 -3.36
CA PHE A 62 -5.90 4.75 -2.46
C PHE A 62 -7.25 4.19 -2.89
N ILE A 63 -7.43 2.88 -2.75
CA ILE A 63 -8.69 2.18 -3.02
C ILE A 63 -9.57 2.22 -1.77
N PRO A 64 -10.90 2.41 -1.88
CA PRO A 64 -11.82 2.31 -0.74
C PRO A 64 -11.75 0.95 -0.05
N THR A 65 -11.87 0.92 1.28
CA THR A 65 -11.72 -0.32 2.08
C THR A 65 -12.74 -1.41 1.74
N ALA A 66 -13.94 -1.04 1.33
CA ALA A 66 -14.94 -1.98 0.83
C ALA A 66 -14.48 -2.70 -0.46
N ASP A 67 -13.84 -1.96 -1.37
CA ASP A 67 -13.30 -2.50 -2.61
C ASP A 67 -12.05 -3.35 -2.36
N ILE A 68 -11.20 -2.97 -1.38
CA ILE A 68 -10.06 -3.79 -0.91
C ILE A 68 -10.56 -5.16 -0.46
N PHE A 69 -11.55 -5.19 0.44
CA PHE A 69 -12.06 -6.44 1.00
C PHE A 69 -12.68 -7.34 -0.08
N ALA A 70 -13.42 -6.75 -1.02
CA ALA A 70 -13.98 -7.47 -2.16
C ALA A 70 -12.88 -8.03 -3.08
N ALA A 71 -11.85 -7.24 -3.38
CA ALA A 71 -10.72 -7.65 -4.21
C ALA A 71 -9.92 -8.78 -3.55
N PHE A 72 -9.66 -8.71 -2.24
CA PHE A 72 -8.98 -9.77 -1.49
C PHE A 72 -9.76 -11.08 -1.53
N LYS A 73 -11.09 -11.04 -1.30
CA LYS A 73 -11.95 -12.23 -1.43
C LYS A 73 -11.91 -12.84 -2.83
N ALA A 74 -11.99 -12.02 -3.86
CA ALA A 74 -11.89 -12.47 -5.25
C ALA A 74 -10.52 -13.10 -5.52
N ARG A 75 -9.45 -12.52 -4.97
CA ARG A 75 -8.09 -13.06 -5.08
C ARG A 75 -7.96 -14.42 -4.41
N CYS A 76 -8.45 -14.58 -3.17
CA CYS A 76 -8.49 -15.88 -2.49
C CYS A 76 -9.21 -16.94 -3.34
N ALA A 77 -10.40 -16.61 -3.86
CA ALA A 77 -11.16 -17.51 -4.71
C ALA A 77 -10.38 -17.91 -5.98
N SER A 78 -9.72 -16.94 -6.64
CA SER A 78 -8.91 -17.21 -7.84
C SER A 78 -7.72 -18.13 -7.58
N LYS A 79 -7.23 -18.17 -6.34
CA LYS A 79 -6.10 -18.99 -5.89
C LYS A 79 -6.54 -20.30 -5.23
N GLY A 80 -7.84 -20.60 -5.19
CA GLY A 80 -8.37 -21.78 -4.51
C GLY A 80 -8.21 -21.74 -2.99
N ILE A 81 -8.03 -20.55 -2.41
CA ILE A 81 -7.94 -20.35 -0.96
C ILE A 81 -9.35 -20.21 -0.41
N ASP A 82 -9.69 -21.09 0.53
CA ASP A 82 -10.93 -20.98 1.29
C ASP A 82 -10.88 -19.78 2.24
N PHE A 83 -11.65 -18.74 1.91
CA PHE A 83 -11.77 -17.54 2.73
C PHE A 83 -12.31 -17.84 4.14
N GLY A 84 -13.06 -18.94 4.33
CA GLY A 84 -13.58 -19.34 5.64
C GLY A 84 -12.50 -19.78 6.64
N LYS A 85 -11.26 -19.97 6.21
CA LYS A 85 -10.13 -20.29 7.10
C LYS A 85 -9.66 -19.10 7.92
N PHE A 86 -9.88 -17.87 7.44
CA PHE A 86 -9.36 -16.68 8.08
C PHE A 86 -10.10 -16.37 9.38
N SER A 87 -9.34 -16.00 10.40
CA SER A 87 -9.83 -15.49 11.67
C SER A 87 -9.45 -14.01 11.83
N TRP A 88 -10.37 -13.20 12.34
CA TRP A 88 -10.10 -11.78 12.56
C TRP A 88 -9.28 -11.55 13.83
N VAL A 89 -8.24 -10.73 13.69
CA VAL A 89 -7.45 -10.18 14.79
C VAL A 89 -7.87 -8.72 14.94
N GLY A 90 -8.67 -8.44 15.97
CA GLY A 90 -9.26 -7.12 16.20
C GLY A 90 -10.63 -6.95 15.52
N SER A 91 -10.91 -5.75 15.04
CA SER A 91 -12.20 -5.39 14.43
C SER A 91 -12.30 -5.88 12.98
N GLU A 92 -13.47 -6.40 12.59
CA GLU A 92 -13.78 -6.70 11.18
C GLU A 92 -14.11 -5.43 10.37
N GLN A 93 -14.54 -4.36 11.05
CA GLN A 93 -14.72 -3.05 10.44
C GLN A 93 -13.37 -2.38 10.23
N ALA A 94 -13.15 -1.91 9.00
CA ALA A 94 -12.01 -1.07 8.67
C ALA A 94 -12.04 0.23 9.48
N PRO A 95 -10.89 0.73 9.95
CA PRO A 95 -10.82 2.00 10.64
C PRO A 95 -11.17 3.15 9.70
N ASP A 96 -11.65 4.26 10.27
CA ASP A 96 -11.92 5.46 9.51
C ASP A 96 -10.63 5.98 8.85
N PHE A 97 -10.75 6.33 7.57
CA PHE A 97 -9.70 6.99 6.81
C PHE A 97 -9.78 8.50 7.06
N ASP A 98 -8.66 9.15 7.41
CA ASP A 98 -8.62 10.62 7.47
C ASP A 98 -8.46 11.18 6.04
N PRO A 99 -9.49 11.84 5.49
CA PRO A 99 -9.46 12.36 4.12
C PRO A 99 -8.51 13.56 3.94
N ASN A 100 -7.71 13.92 4.96
CA ASN A 100 -6.70 14.97 4.86
C ASN A 100 -5.26 14.46 5.01
N ASP A 101 -5.06 13.16 5.26
CA ASP A 101 -3.72 12.57 5.39
C ASP A 101 -3.38 11.69 4.17
N PRO A 102 -2.72 12.24 3.14
CA PRO A 102 -2.38 11.49 1.93
C PRO A 102 -1.30 10.42 2.15
N GLU A 103 -0.74 10.32 3.36
CA GLU A 103 0.35 9.41 3.70
C GLU A 103 -0.05 8.34 4.71
N THR A 104 -1.33 8.23 5.06
CA THR A 104 -1.85 7.10 5.83
C THR A 104 -2.61 6.14 4.92
N ALA A 105 -2.20 4.87 4.89
CA ALA A 105 -2.94 3.81 4.20
C ALA A 105 -3.73 2.96 5.21
N VAL A 106 -4.95 2.56 4.82
CA VAL A 106 -5.73 1.53 5.52
C VAL A 106 -5.61 0.25 4.71
N VAL A 107 -5.02 -0.78 5.31
CA VAL A 107 -4.62 -2.00 4.60
C VAL A 107 -5.26 -3.21 5.26
N LEU A 108 -5.69 -4.19 4.46
CA LEU A 108 -6.11 -5.49 4.96
C LEU A 108 -4.89 -6.41 5.05
N ASP A 109 -4.25 -6.44 6.22
CA ASP A 109 -3.14 -7.36 6.44
C ASP A 109 -3.65 -8.78 6.68
N ALA A 110 -3.13 -9.72 5.90
CA ALA A 110 -3.54 -11.11 5.93
C ALA A 110 -2.33 -12.04 6.12
N THR A 111 -2.53 -13.12 6.87
CA THR A 111 -1.55 -14.20 6.98
C THR A 111 -2.11 -15.49 6.39
N LEU A 112 -1.34 -16.16 5.55
CA LEU A 112 -1.64 -17.49 5.00
C LEU A 112 -1.02 -18.58 5.90
N ASP A 113 -0.84 -19.80 5.38
CA ASP A 113 -0.31 -20.94 6.14
C ASP A 113 1.10 -20.70 6.67
N THR A 114 1.95 -20.07 5.86
CA THR A 114 3.33 -19.72 6.21
C THR A 114 3.65 -18.27 5.89
N LEU A 115 4.74 -17.76 6.46
CA LEU A 115 5.28 -16.45 6.09
C LEU A 115 5.63 -16.40 4.60
N GLN A 116 6.19 -17.48 4.06
CA GLN A 116 6.52 -17.59 2.64
C GLN A 116 5.25 -17.46 1.79
N ASP A 117 4.20 -18.22 2.08
CA ASP A 117 2.94 -18.15 1.32
C ASP A 117 2.32 -16.76 1.39
N THR A 118 2.39 -16.12 2.57
CA THR A 118 1.89 -14.76 2.77
C THR A 118 2.64 -13.76 1.90
N PHE A 119 3.97 -13.83 1.94
CA PHE A 119 4.85 -12.95 1.20
C PHE A 119 4.67 -13.13 -0.32
N GLU A 120 4.67 -14.38 -0.81
CA GLU A 120 4.51 -14.68 -2.23
C GLU A 120 3.10 -14.33 -2.74
N PHE A 121 2.05 -14.56 -1.94
CA PHE A 121 0.69 -14.16 -2.30
C PHE A 121 0.59 -12.64 -2.49
N ALA A 122 1.11 -11.87 -1.54
CA ALA A 122 1.07 -10.41 -1.59
C ALA A 122 1.96 -9.85 -2.72
N TRP A 123 3.15 -10.43 -2.94
CA TRP A 123 4.02 -10.04 -4.05
C TRP A 123 3.39 -10.36 -5.40
N GLU A 124 2.80 -11.55 -5.58
CA GLU A 124 2.14 -11.89 -6.83
C GLU A 124 0.97 -10.95 -7.12
N TRP A 125 0.17 -10.60 -6.11
CA TRP A 125 -0.90 -9.63 -6.27
C TRP A 125 -0.38 -8.22 -6.57
N THR A 126 0.75 -7.83 -5.97
CA THR A 126 1.44 -6.57 -6.32
C THR A 126 1.80 -6.54 -7.79
N LYS A 127 2.42 -7.60 -8.33
CA LYS A 127 2.78 -7.68 -9.76
C LYS A 127 1.57 -7.55 -10.68
N ASP A 128 0.48 -8.24 -10.35
CA ASP A 128 -0.75 -8.23 -11.15
C ASP A 128 -1.37 -6.81 -11.28
N GLY A 129 -1.07 -5.90 -10.35
CA GLY A 129 -1.51 -4.50 -10.39
C GLY A 129 -0.60 -3.54 -11.17
N GLN A 130 0.51 -4.03 -11.73
CA GLN A 130 1.58 -3.21 -12.32
C GLN A 130 1.76 -3.51 -13.81
N GLU A 131 2.35 -2.55 -14.54
CA GLU A 131 2.66 -2.77 -15.97
C GLU A 131 3.84 -3.74 -16.14
N ASP A 132 4.85 -3.58 -15.27
CA ASP A 132 6.02 -4.45 -15.22
C ASP A 132 6.49 -4.61 -13.76
N SER A 133 7.25 -5.67 -13.51
CA SER A 133 7.76 -5.99 -12.19
C SER A 133 9.08 -6.76 -12.26
N TRP A 134 9.97 -6.46 -11.32
CA TRP A 134 11.22 -7.18 -11.16
C TRP A 134 11.46 -7.57 -9.71
N ARG A 135 12.10 -8.73 -9.50
CA ARG A 135 12.53 -9.22 -8.19
C ARG A 135 14.00 -9.55 -8.28
N TRP A 136 14.78 -9.02 -7.35
CA TRP A 136 16.19 -9.40 -7.23
C TRP A 136 16.32 -10.88 -6.89
N ASP A 137 17.16 -11.61 -7.63
CA ASP A 137 17.37 -13.05 -7.44
C ASP A 137 17.80 -13.42 -6.01
N GLY A 138 18.50 -12.52 -5.31
CA GLY A 138 18.90 -12.70 -3.91
C GLY A 138 17.76 -12.52 -2.90
N MET A 139 16.59 -12.00 -3.30
CA MET A 139 15.43 -11.83 -2.43
C MET A 139 14.61 -13.12 -2.38
N VAL A 140 15.08 -14.10 -1.61
CA VAL A 140 14.41 -15.40 -1.44
C VAL A 140 13.48 -15.36 -0.21
N SER A 141 12.27 -15.91 -0.33
CA SER A 141 11.21 -15.86 0.69
C SER A 141 10.99 -17.16 1.45
N ASP A 142 11.79 -18.19 1.18
CA ASP A 142 11.67 -19.46 1.89
C ASP A 142 11.99 -19.32 3.38
N ALA A 143 11.55 -20.29 4.18
CA ALA A 143 11.68 -20.23 5.63
C ALA A 143 13.13 -20.15 6.15
N LYS A 144 14.14 -20.50 5.33
CA LYS A 144 15.56 -20.36 5.68
C LYS A 144 16.14 -19.01 5.28
N LYS A 145 15.42 -18.24 4.46
CA LYS A 145 15.88 -16.99 3.87
C LYS A 145 15.04 -15.77 4.23
N LEU A 146 13.83 -15.97 4.77
CA LEU A 146 12.94 -14.92 5.26
C LEU A 146 12.34 -15.29 6.63
N ARG A 147 12.40 -14.37 7.59
CA ARG A 147 11.80 -14.53 8.92
C ARG A 147 11.20 -13.23 9.44
N LEU A 148 10.29 -13.35 10.40
CA LEU A 148 9.81 -12.20 11.15
C LEU A 148 10.93 -11.65 12.02
N LEU A 149 10.94 -10.33 12.20
CA LEU A 149 11.81 -9.63 13.11
C LEU A 149 11.49 -10.08 14.55
N SER A 150 12.35 -10.91 15.11
CA SER A 150 12.61 -10.95 16.55
C SER A 150 13.43 -9.72 16.93
N ASP A 151 13.26 -9.24 18.16
CA ASP A 151 13.83 -8.03 18.79
C ASP A 151 15.11 -7.45 18.15
N ASP A 152 15.37 -6.15 18.28
CA ASP A 152 16.41 -5.40 17.53
C ASP A 152 17.88 -5.81 17.76
N ARG A 153 18.15 -7.00 18.30
CA ARG A 153 19.49 -7.56 18.42
C ARG A 153 20.08 -7.77 17.02
N PRO A 154 21.26 -7.17 16.74
CA PRO A 154 21.99 -7.33 15.47
C PRO A 154 22.41 -8.78 15.17
N ASP A 155 22.33 -9.65 16.19
CA ASP A 155 22.95 -10.98 16.21
C ASP A 155 21.96 -12.09 16.62
N ASP A 156 20.64 -11.88 16.46
CA ASP A 156 19.65 -12.91 16.80
C ASP A 156 20.02 -14.27 16.19
N GLU A 157 20.17 -15.26 17.06
CA GLU A 157 20.52 -16.62 16.70
C GLU A 157 19.40 -17.22 15.82
N GLU A 158 19.72 -18.33 15.15
CA GLU A 158 18.73 -19.07 14.37
C GLU A 158 17.65 -19.62 15.34
N GLY A 159 16.45 -19.04 15.30
CA GLY A 159 15.31 -19.50 16.11
C GLY A 159 14.59 -18.44 16.94
N ASP A 160 15.10 -17.21 17.04
CA ASP A 160 14.48 -16.18 17.90
C ASP A 160 13.17 -15.57 17.35
N SER A 161 12.73 -15.95 16.14
CA SER A 161 11.60 -15.32 15.44
C SER A 161 10.26 -15.46 16.21
N PRO A 162 9.43 -14.40 16.28
CA PRO A 162 8.11 -14.49 16.90
C PRO A 162 7.23 -15.56 16.23
N ASP A 163 6.30 -16.14 17.00
CA ASP A 163 5.33 -17.09 16.47
C ASP A 163 4.46 -16.44 15.38
N PHE A 164 4.65 -16.90 14.13
CA PHE A 164 3.79 -16.54 13.01
C PHE A 164 2.41 -17.17 13.20
N LYS A 165 1.35 -16.35 13.17
CA LYS A 165 -0.03 -16.82 13.31
C LYS A 165 -0.66 -16.98 11.92
N PRO A 166 -0.92 -18.21 11.45
CA PRO A 166 -1.46 -18.41 10.12
C PRO A 166 -2.96 -18.11 10.06
N TRP A 167 -3.46 -17.87 8.86
CA TRP A 167 -4.89 -17.69 8.56
C TRP A 167 -5.55 -16.59 9.42
N THR A 168 -4.93 -15.42 9.48
CA THR A 168 -5.48 -14.24 10.16
C THR A 168 -5.76 -13.08 9.21
N LEU A 169 -6.74 -12.24 9.56
CA LEU A 169 -7.02 -10.96 8.93
C LEU A 169 -7.03 -9.87 9.98
N ARG A 170 -6.46 -8.71 9.66
CA ARG A 170 -6.59 -7.50 10.46
C ARG A 170 -6.58 -6.27 9.58
N TRP A 171 -7.39 -5.29 9.94
CA TRP A 171 -7.23 -3.95 9.39
C TRP A 171 -6.11 -3.23 10.13
N VAL A 172 -5.18 -2.64 9.38
CA VAL A 172 -4.09 -1.83 9.92
C VAL A 172 -4.06 -0.47 9.28
N ARG A 173 -3.63 0.53 10.06
CA ARG A 173 -3.28 1.86 9.55
C ARG A 173 -1.77 1.97 9.51
N ILE A 174 -1.24 2.35 8.36
CA ILE A 174 0.20 2.48 8.14
C ILE A 174 0.51 3.91 7.74
N LYS A 175 1.43 4.56 8.46
CA LYS A 175 1.95 5.88 8.09
C LYS A 175 3.17 5.68 7.18
N LEU A 176 3.03 6.06 5.91
CA LEU A 176 3.98 5.70 4.84
C LEU A 176 5.22 6.59 4.81
N ASP A 177 5.16 7.80 5.36
CA ASP A 177 6.23 8.80 5.37
C ASP A 177 7.05 8.82 6.67
N THR A 178 6.91 7.82 7.55
CA THR A 178 7.73 7.73 8.76
C THR A 178 9.16 7.31 8.45
N ASN A 179 10.10 7.86 9.23
CA ASN A 179 11.51 7.43 9.25
C ASN A 179 12.19 7.40 7.88
N VAL A 180 11.74 8.30 7.01
CA VAL A 180 12.32 8.58 5.71
C VAL A 180 13.86 8.69 5.76
N GLY A 181 14.53 7.96 4.86
CA GLY A 181 15.98 7.98 4.71
C GLY A 181 16.76 7.46 5.94
N LYS A 182 16.07 6.92 6.95
CA LYS A 182 16.69 6.27 8.10
C LYS A 182 17.05 4.83 7.75
N LYS A 183 18.01 4.29 8.50
CA LYS A 183 18.35 2.87 8.42
C LYS A 183 17.20 2.08 9.04
N PRO A 184 16.75 0.98 8.41
CA PRO A 184 15.65 0.20 8.95
C PRO A 184 15.98 -0.40 10.32
N ILE A 185 17.23 -0.69 10.66
CA ILE A 185 17.54 -1.20 12.02
C ILE A 185 17.34 -0.15 13.14
N ASP A 186 17.47 1.14 12.86
CA ASP A 186 17.45 2.17 13.90
C ASP A 186 16.02 2.52 14.36
N VAL A 187 15.01 2.05 13.61
CA VAL A 187 13.60 2.51 13.72
C VAL A 187 12.60 1.36 13.60
N ARG A 188 13.08 0.12 13.53
CA ARG A 188 12.23 -1.08 13.54
C ARG A 188 11.90 -1.44 14.98
N ASP A 189 10.72 -2.00 15.14
CA ASP A 189 10.24 -2.58 16.40
C ASP A 189 9.26 -3.70 16.03
N PRO A 190 9.44 -4.94 16.53
CA PRO A 190 8.57 -6.07 16.20
C PRO A 190 7.07 -5.80 16.39
N THR A 191 6.70 -4.91 17.31
CA THR A 191 5.30 -4.63 17.67
C THR A 191 4.66 -3.55 16.80
N SER A 192 5.44 -2.57 16.32
CA SER A 192 4.96 -1.46 15.50
C SER A 192 5.31 -1.58 14.01
N SER A 193 6.06 -2.61 13.64
CA SER A 193 6.51 -2.85 12.26
C SER A 193 5.43 -3.50 11.38
N PRO A 194 5.10 -2.93 10.21
CA PRO A 194 4.07 -3.46 9.30
C PRO A 194 4.39 -4.77 8.59
N GLY A 195 5.65 -5.12 8.36
CA GLY A 195 6.07 -6.36 7.73
C GLY A 195 5.44 -6.58 6.35
N CYS A 196 4.79 -7.73 6.17
CA CYS A 196 4.09 -8.07 4.91
C CYS A 196 2.90 -7.14 4.62
N ALA A 197 2.36 -6.40 5.59
CA ALA A 197 1.27 -5.45 5.35
C ALA A 197 1.64 -4.39 4.30
N LEU A 198 2.93 -4.05 4.15
CA LEU A 198 3.36 -3.11 3.11
C LEU A 198 3.38 -3.72 1.69
N LEU A 199 3.55 -5.04 1.57
CA LEU A 199 3.31 -5.73 0.30
C LEU A 199 1.81 -5.73 -0.03
N PHE A 200 0.95 -6.01 0.96
CA PHE A 200 -0.49 -5.86 0.79
C PHE A 200 -0.88 -4.44 0.41
N MET A 201 -0.28 -3.41 1.03
CA MET A 201 -0.48 -2.01 0.64
C MET A 201 -0.18 -1.78 -0.84
N SER A 202 0.92 -2.35 -1.35
CA SER A 202 1.28 -2.24 -2.77
C SER A 202 0.29 -2.94 -3.70
N ALA A 203 -0.23 -4.08 -3.27
CA ALA A 203 -1.21 -4.87 -4.00
C ALA A 203 -2.61 -4.23 -4.01
N GLU A 204 -3.03 -3.71 -2.87
CA GLU A 204 -4.33 -3.06 -2.65
C GLU A 204 -4.37 -1.64 -3.19
N HIS A 205 -3.23 -0.97 -3.29
CA HIS A 205 -3.11 0.41 -3.76
C HIS A 205 -2.03 0.55 -4.85
N PRO A 206 -2.23 -0.08 -6.02
CA PRO A 206 -1.21 -0.10 -7.08
C PRO A 206 -0.89 1.29 -7.65
N ALA A 207 -1.81 2.26 -7.53
CA ALA A 207 -1.55 3.64 -7.89
C ALA A 207 -0.65 4.36 -6.86
N ARG A 208 -0.73 3.99 -5.57
CA ARG A 208 0.08 4.63 -4.51
C ARG A 208 1.56 4.35 -4.66
N ILE A 209 1.95 3.12 -5.01
CA ILE A 209 3.36 2.79 -5.22
C ILE A 209 3.96 3.53 -6.42
N LYS A 210 3.14 3.90 -7.41
CA LYS A 210 3.53 4.73 -8.56
C LYS A 210 3.53 6.23 -8.25
N ALA A 211 2.76 6.67 -7.26
CA ALA A 211 2.52 8.07 -6.96
C ALA A 211 3.78 8.71 -6.35
N THR A 212 4.35 9.65 -7.12
CA THR A 212 5.70 10.21 -6.96
C THR A 212 5.77 11.50 -6.14
N ASP A 213 4.63 12.06 -5.74
CA ASP A 213 4.57 13.41 -5.20
C ASP A 213 4.48 13.32 -3.66
N TYR A 214 5.41 13.86 -2.86
CA TYR A 214 6.20 15.07 -3.08
C TYR A 214 7.66 14.96 -2.57
N GLU A 215 8.58 15.04 -3.54
CA GLU A 215 10.02 15.37 -3.50
C GLU A 215 11.09 14.27 -3.31
N LYS A 216 10.97 13.21 -2.49
CA LYS A 216 12.18 12.38 -2.21
C LYS A 216 12.04 10.86 -1.96
N HIS A 217 10.85 10.24 -1.90
CA HIS A 217 10.72 8.84 -1.46
C HIS A 217 9.86 7.96 -2.39
N PHE A 218 10.48 6.97 -3.02
CA PHE A 218 9.90 6.17 -4.11
C PHE A 218 9.57 4.73 -3.69
N GLY A 219 9.70 4.43 -2.40
CA GLY A 219 9.46 3.11 -1.86
C GLY A 219 9.60 3.06 -0.35
N PHE A 220 9.52 1.85 0.18
CA PHE A 220 9.58 1.59 1.60
C PHE A 220 10.30 0.27 1.86
N TRP A 221 11.03 0.26 2.96
CA TRP A 221 11.44 -1.00 3.61
C TRP A 221 10.20 -1.80 3.98
N LEU A 222 10.35 -3.11 4.18
CA LEU A 222 9.39 -3.96 4.88
C LEU A 222 9.87 -4.17 6.33
N PRO A 223 9.81 -3.13 7.19
CA PRO A 223 10.21 -3.23 8.59
C PRO A 223 9.37 -4.33 9.26
N GLY A 224 9.99 -5.15 10.10
CA GLY A 224 9.34 -6.35 10.67
C GLY A 224 9.72 -7.65 9.96
N LEU A 225 10.46 -7.58 8.85
CA LEU A 225 11.08 -8.73 8.20
C LEU A 225 12.62 -8.65 8.29
N LYS A 226 13.25 -9.82 8.42
CA LYS A 226 14.69 -10.06 8.26
C LYS A 226 14.86 -11.09 7.13
N CYS A 227 15.85 -10.89 6.27
CA CYS A 227 16.20 -11.85 5.23
C CYS A 227 17.73 -11.99 5.09
N THR A 228 18.15 -12.95 4.28
CA THR A 228 19.54 -13.15 3.89
C THR A 228 19.63 -13.43 2.40
N ALA A 229 20.74 -13.06 1.76
CA ALA A 229 20.95 -13.34 0.35
C ALA A 229 21.11 -14.84 0.10
N SER A 230 21.00 -15.27 -1.15
CA SER A 230 21.15 -16.68 -1.53
C SER A 230 22.48 -17.30 -1.08
N ASP A 231 23.55 -16.51 -1.06
CA ASP A 231 24.93 -16.89 -0.72
C ASP A 231 25.39 -16.45 0.69
N GLU A 232 24.55 -15.72 1.43
CA GLU A 232 24.82 -15.30 2.80
C GLU A 232 24.09 -16.18 3.83
N GLU A 233 24.72 -16.33 5.00
CA GLU A 233 24.13 -17.00 6.17
C GLU A 233 23.66 -16.00 7.24
N GLN A 234 24.01 -14.72 7.10
CA GLN A 234 23.71 -13.72 8.12
C GLN A 234 22.37 -13.04 7.83
N TRP A 235 21.49 -12.98 8.83
CA TRP A 235 20.16 -12.35 8.78
C TRP A 235 20.23 -10.82 8.84
N ARG A 236 20.96 -10.22 7.89
CA ARG A 236 21.33 -8.81 7.91
C ARG A 236 20.64 -7.97 6.83
N LEU A 237 19.84 -8.60 5.98
CA LEU A 237 19.14 -7.89 4.93
C LEU A 237 17.70 -7.58 5.37
N VAL A 238 17.19 -6.45 4.87
CA VAL A 238 15.79 -6.06 5.02
C VAL A 238 15.19 -5.98 3.63
N PRO A 239 14.06 -6.65 3.37
CA PRO A 239 13.35 -6.49 2.12
C PRO A 239 12.87 -5.06 1.96
N TYR A 240 12.77 -4.59 0.72
CA TYR A 240 12.13 -3.33 0.40
C TYR A 240 11.46 -3.40 -0.97
N VAL A 241 10.45 -2.55 -1.15
CA VAL A 241 9.73 -2.40 -2.41
C VAL A 241 9.78 -0.94 -2.82
N TYR A 242 10.02 -0.69 -4.10
CA TYR A 242 9.98 0.66 -4.66
C TYR A 242 9.50 0.61 -6.11
N PHE A 243 9.11 1.76 -6.65
CA PHE A 243 8.84 1.89 -8.08
C PHE A 243 10.06 2.49 -8.77
N ASP A 244 10.62 1.77 -9.73
CA ASP A 244 11.69 2.27 -10.58
C ASP A 244 11.08 3.08 -11.73
N TYR A 245 11.42 4.37 -11.80
CA TYR A 245 10.86 5.27 -12.82
C TYR A 245 11.51 5.11 -14.18
N ASP A 246 12.79 4.74 -14.21
CA ASP A 246 13.53 4.61 -15.46
C ASP A 246 13.04 3.36 -16.19
N ASP A 247 12.90 2.25 -15.45
CA ASP A 247 12.39 0.98 -15.98
C ASP A 247 10.85 0.86 -15.91
N ARG A 248 10.16 1.82 -15.28
CA ARG A 248 8.70 1.86 -15.08
C ARG A 248 8.11 0.59 -14.47
N GLN A 249 8.81 0.00 -13.50
CA GLN A 249 8.45 -1.28 -12.90
C GLN A 249 8.40 -1.21 -11.38
N VAL A 250 7.59 -2.07 -10.76
CA VAL A 250 7.71 -2.30 -9.32
C VAL A 250 8.88 -3.26 -9.06
N GLU A 251 9.71 -2.93 -8.08
CA GLU A 251 10.88 -3.73 -7.75
C GLU A 251 10.82 -4.24 -6.32
N LEU A 252 11.10 -5.53 -6.16
CA LEU A 252 11.31 -6.17 -4.88
C LEU A 252 12.79 -6.54 -4.71
N ARG A 253 13.42 -5.95 -3.69
CA ARG A 253 14.85 -6.10 -3.40
C ARG A 253 15.07 -6.34 -1.91
N SER A 254 16.34 -6.52 -1.53
CA SER A 254 16.78 -6.38 -0.15
C SER A 254 18.12 -5.67 -0.09
N SER A 255 18.43 -5.06 1.06
CA SER A 255 19.71 -4.40 1.29
C SER A 255 20.09 -4.54 2.76
N TRP A 256 21.38 -4.36 3.03
CA TRP A 256 21.95 -4.40 4.37
C TRP A 256 21.23 -3.42 5.30
N TYR A 257 20.83 -3.90 6.48
CA TYR A 257 20.00 -3.15 7.42
C TYR A 257 20.61 -1.83 7.88
N GLY A 258 21.95 -1.70 7.81
CA GLY A 258 22.67 -0.52 8.25
C GLY A 258 22.95 0.48 7.13
N ASN A 259 22.43 0.22 5.92
CA ASN A 259 22.42 1.18 4.83
C ASN A 259 21.20 2.12 5.00
N SER A 260 21.44 3.42 4.86
CA SER A 260 20.36 4.38 4.61
C SER A 260 20.16 4.50 3.11
N LEU A 261 18.99 4.09 2.62
CA LEU A 261 18.58 4.38 1.24
C LEU A 261 17.71 5.62 1.30
N GLY A 262 18.26 6.77 0.90
CA GLY A 262 17.60 8.09 1.06
C GLY A 262 16.23 8.21 0.36
N SER A 263 15.97 7.32 -0.59
CA SER A 263 14.71 7.19 -1.33
C SER A 263 13.66 6.28 -0.66
N LEU A 264 13.98 5.64 0.47
CA LEU A 264 13.07 4.71 1.14
C LEU A 264 12.61 5.23 2.50
N ALA A 265 11.32 5.08 2.77
CA ALA A 265 10.75 5.21 4.10
C ALA A 265 10.86 3.90 4.89
N ALA A 266 10.76 4.00 6.22
CA ALA A 266 10.52 2.84 7.08
C ALA A 266 9.17 3.05 7.79
N PRO A 267 8.06 2.64 7.13
CA PRO A 267 6.70 2.85 7.63
C PRO A 267 6.46 2.14 8.96
N SER A 268 5.61 2.71 9.80
CA SER A 268 5.17 2.09 11.05
C SER A 268 3.64 2.01 11.11
N PHE A 269 3.12 1.14 11.95
CA PHE A 269 1.71 1.22 12.34
C PHE A 269 1.41 2.58 12.98
N ARG A 270 0.18 3.04 12.79
CA ARG A 270 -0.38 4.21 13.46
C ARG A 270 -1.43 3.75 14.45
N GLU A 271 -1.28 4.16 15.72
CA GLU A 271 -2.31 3.98 16.76
C GLU A 271 -3.63 4.65 16.38
#